data_AF-A0A3N5RL24-F1
#
_entry.id   AF-A0A3N5RL24-F1
#
_cell.length_a   1.000
_cell.length_b   1.000
_cell.length_c   1.000
_cell.angle_alpha   90.00
_cell.angle_beta   90.00
_cell.angle_gamma   90.00
#
_symmetry.space_group_name_H-M   'P 1'
#
loop_
_entity.id
_entity.type
_entity.pdbx_description
1 polymer ?
#
loop_
_entity_poly.entity_id
_entity_poly.type
_entity_poly.pdbx_seq_one_letter_code
_entity_poly.pdbx_strand_id
1 'polypeptide(L)'
;MPAKLLPLIVIILFLSVMLLAFAAWSPWISETYAQNAVTTGFDDAWEGVVDGCGLNCNGCGSMEAWRVPFGMRVRLEYACGLIPADLPECHEQDVFFVSFLGTVHGLPLYK
;
A
#
# COMPACT_ATOMS: atom_id res chain seq x y z
N MET A 1 39.86 18.45 -17.61
CA MET A 1 39.11 17.99 -16.43
C MET A 1 40.10 17.46 -15.40
N PRO A 2 40.01 17.82 -14.11
CA PRO A 2 40.99 17.35 -13.13
C PRO A 2 40.85 15.83 -12.98
N ALA A 3 41.98 15.11 -12.98
CA ALA A 3 42.03 13.64 -12.94
C ALA A 3 41.29 13.01 -11.74
N LYS A 4 40.95 13.81 -10.71
CA LYS A 4 40.20 13.39 -9.52
C LYS A 4 38.67 13.47 -9.68
N LEU A 5 38.14 14.11 -10.73
CA LEU A 5 36.69 14.27 -10.91
C LEU A 5 36.01 12.99 -11.41
N LEU A 6 36.68 12.25 -12.30
CA LEU A 6 36.16 11.03 -12.89
C LEU A 6 35.88 9.92 -11.85
N PRO A 7 36.81 9.56 -10.94
CA PRO A 7 36.52 8.54 -9.93
C PRO A 7 35.41 8.96 -8.96
N LEU A 8 35.32 10.26 -8.64
CA LEU A 8 34.26 10.79 -7.79
C LEU A 8 32.87 10.62 -8.43
N ILE A 9 32.75 10.93 -9.73
CA ILE A 9 31.48 10.75 -10.48
C ILE A 9 31.08 9.27 -10.51
N VAL A 10 32.02 8.36 -10.75
CA VAL A 10 31.73 6.91 -10.77
C VAL A 10 31.25 6.42 -9.40
N ILE A 11 31.88 6.87 -8.31
CA ILE A 11 31.46 6.53 -6.94
C ILE A 11 30.04 7.06 -6.67
N ILE A 12 29.75 8.32 -7.03
CA ILE A 12 28.42 8.92 -6.85
C ILE A 12 27.36 8.14 -7.63
N LEU A 13 27.64 7.79 -8.89
CA LEU A 13 26.73 7.00 -9.70
C LEU A 13 26.46 5.64 -9.07
N PHE A 14 27.52 4.94 -8.64
CA PHE A 14 27.39 3.65 -7.96
C PHE A 14 26.53 3.75 -6.70
N LEU A 15 26.79 4.74 -5.83
CA LEU A 15 26.02 4.98 -4.62
C LEU A 15 24.56 5.32 -4.93
N SER A 16 24.29 6.12 -5.97
CA SER A 16 22.94 6.47 -6.37
C SER A 16 22.14 5.24 -6.84
N VAL A 17 22.77 4.34 -7.60
CA VAL A 17 22.15 3.09 -8.05
C VAL A 17 21.86 2.16 -6.86
N MET A 18 22.79 2.05 -5.90
CA MET A 18 22.57 1.26 -4.69
C MET A 18 21.41 1.83 -3.85
N LEU A 19 21.34 3.15 -3.69
CA LEU A 19 20.26 3.81 -2.97
C LEU A 19 18.90 3.56 -3.64
N LEU A 20 18.83 3.69 -4.97
CA LEU A 20 17.61 3.43 -5.73
C LEU A 20 17.18 1.96 -5.64
N ALA A 21 18.11 1.01 -5.71
CA ALA A 21 17.81 -0.41 -5.55
C ALA A 21 17.29 -0.71 -4.14
N PHE A 22 17.89 -0.10 -3.11
CA PHE A 22 17.45 -0.24 -1.72
C PHE A 22 16.04 0.34 -1.50
N ALA A 23 15.76 1.51 -2.09
CA ALA A 23 14.44 2.13 -2.07
C ALA A 23 13.39 1.33 -2.85
N ALA A 24 13.77 0.78 -4.02
CA ALA A 24 12.88 -0.03 -4.83
C ALA A 24 12.48 -1.34 -4.14
N TRP A 25 13.37 -1.93 -3.33
CA TRP A 25 13.05 -3.12 -2.53
C TRP A 25 12.25 -2.79 -1.26
N SER A 26 12.38 -1.56 -0.74
CA SER A 26 11.68 -1.06 0.46
C SER A 26 11.63 -2.10 1.61
N PRO A 27 12.78 -2.61 2.10
CA PRO A 27 12.81 -3.72 3.07
C PRO A 27 12.18 -3.41 4.42
N TRP A 28 12.00 -2.12 4.75
CA TRP A 28 11.35 -1.69 5.99
C TRP A 28 9.81 -1.72 5.93
N ILE A 29 9.22 -1.94 4.75
CA ILE A 29 7.78 -2.17 4.61
C ILE A 29 7.53 -3.68 4.62
N SER A 30 6.99 -4.17 5.73
CA SER A 30 6.56 -5.56 5.88
C SER A 30 5.14 -5.75 5.36
N GLU A 31 4.77 -7.00 5.03
CA GLU A 31 3.40 -7.35 4.66
C GLU A 31 2.41 -6.89 5.73
N THR A 32 2.64 -7.27 7.00
CA THR A 32 1.78 -6.86 8.13
C THR A 32 1.65 -5.34 8.27
N TYR A 33 2.73 -4.59 8.06
CA TYR A 33 2.66 -3.12 8.10
C TYR A 33 1.78 -2.59 6.96
N ALA A 34 1.98 -3.08 5.73
CA ALA A 34 1.22 -2.64 4.57
C ALA A 34 -0.26 -2.98 4.71
N GLN A 35 -0.59 -4.18 5.19
CA GLN A 35 -1.95 -4.61 5.47
C GLN A 35 -2.62 -3.71 6.52
N ASN A 36 -1.96 -3.48 7.66
CA ASN A 36 -2.48 -2.62 8.72
C ASN A 36 -2.65 -1.16 8.26
N ALA A 37 -1.72 -0.64 7.46
CA ALA A 37 -1.82 0.72 6.93
C ALA A 37 -3.03 0.87 6.01
N VAL A 38 -3.29 -0.14 5.16
CA VAL A 38 -4.43 -0.14 4.23
C VAL A 38 -5.75 -0.30 4.97
N THR A 39 -5.86 -1.21 5.94
CA THR A 39 -7.09 -1.37 6.72
C THR A 39 -7.41 -0.11 7.53
N THR A 40 -6.40 0.46 8.19
CA THR A 40 -6.58 1.71 8.97
C THR A 40 -7.00 2.85 8.06
N GLY A 41 -6.29 3.04 6.93
CA GLY A 41 -6.64 4.10 5.98
C GLY A 41 -8.01 3.91 5.33
N PHE A 42 -8.45 2.66 5.15
CA PHE A 42 -9.78 2.35 4.65
C PHE A 42 -10.86 2.67 5.68
N ASP A 43 -10.68 2.23 6.92
CA ASP A 43 -11.61 2.53 8.02
C ASP A 43 -11.72 4.04 8.24
N ASP A 44 -10.60 4.76 8.22
CA ASP A 44 -10.56 6.23 8.32
C ASP A 44 -11.29 6.93 7.15
N ALA A 45 -11.23 6.36 5.95
CA ALA A 45 -11.87 6.92 4.75
C ALA A 45 -13.40 6.75 4.74
N TRP A 46 -13.92 5.78 5.48
CA TRP A 46 -15.36 5.50 5.59
C TRP A 46 -15.94 5.87 6.96
N GLU A 47 -15.12 6.40 7.87
CA GLU A 47 -15.57 6.86 9.18
C GLU A 47 -16.66 7.93 9.04
N GLY A 48 -17.83 7.68 9.63
CA GLY A 48 -18.96 8.62 9.61
C GLY A 48 -19.82 8.59 8.33
N VAL A 49 -19.50 7.75 7.35
CA VAL A 49 -20.34 7.56 6.16
C VAL A 49 -21.44 6.53 6.45
N VAL A 50 -22.70 6.96 6.40
CA VAL A 50 -23.87 6.14 6.80
C VAL A 50 -24.16 4.98 5.83
N ASP A 51 -23.98 5.21 4.53
CA ASP A 51 -24.07 4.19 3.47
C ASP A 51 -22.66 3.90 2.93
N GLY A 52 -21.75 3.59 3.86
CA GLY A 52 -20.34 3.39 3.59
C GLY A 52 -19.98 1.95 3.28
N CYS A 53 -18.69 1.73 3.05
CA CYS A 53 -18.10 0.41 2.97
C CYS A 53 -17.39 0.04 4.26
N GLY A 54 -17.33 -1.25 4.58
CA GLY A 54 -16.73 -1.73 5.81
C GLY A 54 -16.05 -3.09 5.65
N LEU A 55 -15.19 -3.38 6.62
CA LEU A 55 -14.44 -4.64 6.71
C LEU A 55 -15.11 -5.67 7.65
N ASN A 56 -16.27 -5.33 8.22
CA ASN A 56 -17.03 -6.17 9.15
C ASN A 56 -17.89 -7.23 8.44
N CYS A 57 -17.30 -7.97 7.51
CA CYS A 57 -17.92 -9.08 6.77
C CYS A 57 -17.12 -10.37 6.93
N ASN A 58 -17.78 -11.53 6.78
CA ASN A 58 -17.14 -12.83 6.92
C ASN A 58 -16.14 -13.08 5.78
N GLY A 59 -14.84 -12.93 6.05
CA GLY A 59 -13.79 -13.06 5.04
C GLY A 59 -13.30 -11.72 4.48
N CYS A 60 -13.81 -10.60 4.99
CA CYS A 60 -13.28 -9.28 4.68
C CYS A 60 -12.05 -8.93 5.52
N GLY A 61 -11.35 -7.88 5.10
CA GLY A 61 -10.02 -7.52 5.58
C GLY A 61 -8.96 -7.86 4.54
N SER A 62 -7.71 -7.53 4.83
CA SER A 62 -6.63 -7.65 3.85
C SER A 62 -6.26 -9.12 3.62
N MET A 63 -6.47 -9.62 2.41
CA MET A 63 -6.28 -11.04 2.08
C MET A 63 -4.86 -11.38 1.61
N GLU A 64 -4.18 -10.45 0.92
CA GLU A 64 -2.85 -10.68 0.35
C GLU A 64 -2.05 -9.37 0.27
N ALA A 65 -0.75 -9.43 0.56
CA ALA A 65 0.18 -8.33 0.30
C ALA A 65 1.39 -8.86 -0.48
N TRP A 66 1.81 -8.13 -1.51
CA TRP A 66 2.99 -8.50 -2.30
C TRP A 66 3.86 -7.30 -2.61
N ARG A 67 5.17 -7.54 -2.64
CA ARG A 67 6.18 -6.50 -2.86
C ARG A 67 6.20 -6.10 -4.33
N VAL A 68 6.30 -4.79 -4.57
CA VAL A 68 6.48 -4.19 -5.90
C VAL A 68 7.60 -3.15 -5.82
N PRO A 69 8.19 -2.72 -6.95
CA PRO A 69 9.17 -1.64 -6.91
C PRO A 69 8.60 -0.41 -6.19
N PHE A 70 9.33 0.08 -5.18
CA PHE A 70 8.99 1.26 -4.38
C PHE A 70 7.77 1.08 -3.46
N GLY A 71 7.46 -0.14 -3.02
CA GLY A 71 6.44 -0.35 -2.00
C GLY A 71 5.81 -1.75 -1.99
N MET A 72 4.53 -1.80 -1.61
CA MET A 72 3.72 -3.02 -1.57
C MET A 72 2.34 -2.77 -2.15
N ARG A 73 1.76 -3.80 -2.75
CA ARG A 73 0.33 -3.84 -3.08
C ARG A 73 -0.38 -4.71 -2.08
N VAL A 74 -1.58 -4.31 -1.70
CA VAL A 74 -2.41 -5.01 -0.74
C VAL A 74 -3.79 -5.20 -1.36
N ARG A 75 -4.25 -6.45 -1.42
CA ARG A 75 -5.63 -6.75 -1.80
C ARG A 75 -6.49 -6.71 -0.55
N LEU A 76 -7.53 -5.90 -0.59
CA LEU A 76 -8.50 -5.75 0.48
C LEU A 76 -9.87 -6.23 -0.03
N GLU A 77 -10.53 -7.04 0.77
CA GLU A 77 -11.91 -7.46 0.55
C GLU A 77 -12.81 -6.71 1.54
N TYR A 78 -13.89 -6.12 1.03
CA TYR A 78 -14.81 -5.28 1.79
C TYR A 78 -16.24 -5.44 1.28
N ALA A 79 -17.23 -4.98 2.04
CA ALA A 79 -18.62 -4.92 1.61
C ALA A 79 -19.19 -3.52 1.80
N CYS A 80 -20.10 -3.11 0.93
CA CYS A 80 -20.71 -1.78 0.95
C CYS A 80 -22.22 -1.80 1.21
N GLY A 81 -22.67 -0.75 1.89
CA GLY A 81 -24.08 -0.53 2.21
C GLY A 81 -24.64 -1.47 3.26
N LEU A 82 -25.96 -1.41 3.46
CA LEU A 82 -26.71 -2.21 4.45
C LEU A 82 -27.07 -3.61 3.92
N ILE A 83 -26.16 -4.25 3.22
CA ILE A 83 -26.34 -5.58 2.62
C ILE A 83 -25.94 -6.65 3.66
N PRO A 84 -26.51 -7.87 3.64
CA PRO A 84 -26.03 -8.94 4.52
C PRO A 84 -24.55 -9.18 4.26
N ALA A 85 -23.71 -8.76 5.20
CA ALA A 85 -22.24 -8.85 5.19
C ALA A 85 -21.68 -10.29 5.08
N ASP A 86 -22.56 -11.28 5.00
CA ASP A 86 -22.23 -12.71 4.94
C ASP A 86 -22.44 -13.32 3.54
N LEU A 87 -22.92 -12.54 2.56
CA LEU A 87 -23.10 -13.00 1.18
C LEU A 87 -21.82 -12.69 0.38
N PRO A 88 -21.07 -13.72 -0.08
CA PRO A 88 -19.84 -13.50 -0.85
C PRO A 88 -20.06 -12.75 -2.17
N GLU A 89 -21.28 -12.80 -2.70
CA GLU A 89 -21.72 -12.09 -3.91
C GLU A 89 -21.72 -10.57 -3.73
N CYS A 90 -21.67 -10.10 -2.50
CA CYS A 90 -21.69 -8.69 -2.13
C CYS A 90 -20.32 -8.18 -1.67
N HIS A 91 -19.28 -9.01 -1.77
CA HIS A 91 -17.92 -8.61 -1.46
C HIS A 91 -17.29 -7.93 -2.68
N GLU A 92 -16.67 -6.79 -2.44
CA GLU A 92 -15.84 -6.08 -3.40
C GLU A 92 -14.37 -6.30 -3.05
N GLN A 93 -13.52 -6.36 -4.08
CA GLN A 93 -12.09 -6.56 -3.93
C GLN A 93 -11.34 -5.48 -4.69
N ASP A 94 -10.50 -4.74 -3.97
CA ASP A 94 -9.61 -3.74 -4.56
C ASP A 94 -8.16 -3.94 -4.15
N VAL A 95 -7.27 -3.35 -4.94
CA VAL A 95 -5.82 -3.38 -4.70
C VAL A 95 -5.32 -1.98 -4.40
N PHE A 96 -4.84 -1.79 -3.19
CA PHE A 96 -4.26 -0.55 -2.70
C PHE A 96 -2.73 -0.58 -2.78
N PHE A 97 -2.12 0.58 -2.96
CA PHE A 97 -0.66 0.71 -3.02
C PHE A 97 -0.13 1.41 -1.77
N VAL A 98 0.79 0.76 -1.07
CA VAL A 98 1.55 1.33 0.04
C VAL A 98 2.94 1.70 -0.47
N SER A 99 3.27 2.98 -0.47
CA SER A 99 4.57 3.46 -0.96
C SER A 99 5.71 3.03 -0.04
N PHE A 100 6.94 3.09 -0.53
CA PHE A 100 8.15 2.93 0.28
C PHE A 100 8.25 3.96 1.42
N LEU A 101 7.47 5.04 1.38
CA LEU A 101 7.38 6.03 2.46
C LEU A 101 6.30 5.68 3.50
N GLY A 102 5.53 4.61 3.28
CA GLY A 102 4.44 4.18 4.17
C GLY A 102 3.09 4.85 3.90
N THR A 103 2.95 5.61 2.81
CA THR A 103 1.67 6.24 2.45
C THR A 103 0.80 5.31 1.62
N VAL A 104 -0.50 5.29 1.93
CA VAL A 104 -1.49 4.50 1.19
C VAL A 104 -2.08 5.32 0.05
N HIS A 105 -2.22 4.69 -1.12
CA HIS A 105 -2.77 5.28 -2.33
C HIS A 105 -3.90 4.40 -2.90
N GLY A 106 -4.87 5.04 -3.54
CA GLY A 106 -6.03 4.37 -4.15
C GLY A 106 -7.26 4.31 -3.26
N LEU A 107 -7.18 4.78 -2.01
CA LEU A 107 -8.33 4.88 -1.12
C LEU A 107 -9.35 5.92 -1.63
N PRO A 108 -10.66 5.65 -1.50
CA PRO A 108 -11.69 6.64 -1.80
C PRO A 108 -11.52 7.85 -0.87
N LEU A 109 -11.57 9.05 -1.44
CA LEU A 109 -11.56 10.30 -0.67
C LEU A 109 -13.00 10.69 -0.32
N TYR A 110 -13.72 9.86 0.42
CA TYR A 110 -14.94 10.31 1.06
C TYR A 110 -14.53 11.07 2.34
N LYS A 111 -14.87 12.35 2.42
CA LYS A 111 -14.72 13.21 3.60
C LYS A 111 -16.05 13.90 3.86
#